data_AF-A0A1R4HLR5-F1
#
_entry.id   AF-A0A1R4HLR5-F1
#
_cell.length_a   1.000
_cell.length_b   1.000
_cell.length_c   1.000
_cell.angle_alpha   90.00
_cell.angle_beta   90.00
_cell.angle_gamma   90.00
#
_symmetry.space_group_name_H-M   'P 1'
#
loop_
_entity.id
_entity.type
_entity.pdbx_description
1 polymer ?
#
loop_
_entity_poly.entity_id
_entity_poly.type
_entity_poly.pdbx_seq_one_letter_code
_entity_poly.pdbx_strand_id
1 'polypeptide(L)'
;MPIRESNEFGAQHSRFDASAAEETLRELDAQYAAGQIEAHAYFEKKQSLVRLFLKATTNPRRRRREEDYGGENFGGERSAGE
;
A
#
# COMPACT_ATOMS: atom_id res chain seq x y z
N MET A 1 -3.11 16.00 -24.50
CA MET A 1 -4.34 15.91 -23.67
C MET A 1 -3.93 15.52 -22.27
N PRO A 2 -3.99 16.44 -21.29
CA PRO A 2 -3.60 16.14 -19.91
C PRO A 2 -4.66 15.25 -19.25
N ILE A 3 -4.22 14.12 -18.69
CA ILE A 3 -5.08 13.24 -17.90
C ILE A 3 -5.50 14.04 -16.66
N ARG A 4 -6.78 14.39 -16.56
CA ARG A 4 -7.33 15.00 -15.35
C ARG A 4 -7.30 13.94 -14.27
N GLU A 5 -6.47 14.17 -13.26
CA GLU A 5 -6.46 13.40 -12.03
C GLU A 5 -7.87 13.48 -11.43
N SER A 6 -8.65 12.41 -11.61
CA SER A 6 -9.97 12.26 -11.02
C SER A 6 -9.77 12.03 -9.52
N ASN A 7 -9.66 13.14 -8.79
CA ASN A 7 -9.56 13.23 -7.34
C ASN A 7 -10.92 12.93 -6.67
N GLU A 8 -11.64 11.92 -7.17
CA GLU A 8 -12.99 11.54 -6.73
C GLU A 8 -12.99 10.41 -5.68
N PHE A 9 -11.80 9.95 -5.26
CA PHE A 9 -11.63 9.10 -4.09
C PHE A 9 -11.07 9.92 -2.93
N GLY A 10 -11.81 10.95 -2.50
CA GLY A 10 -11.48 11.72 -1.31
C GLY A 10 -11.56 10.83 -0.08
N ALA A 11 -10.45 10.67 0.65
CA ALA A 11 -10.34 10.18 2.04
C ALA A 11 -11.27 9.03 2.50
N GLN A 12 -11.76 8.20 1.58
CA GLN A 12 -12.52 7.01 1.92
C GLN A 12 -11.48 5.97 2.34
N HIS A 13 -11.43 5.69 3.64
CA HIS A 13 -10.78 4.51 4.18
C HIS A 13 -10.98 3.35 3.20
N SER A 14 -9.84 2.82 2.72
CA SER A 14 -9.76 1.74 1.74
C SER A 14 -10.95 0.81 1.85
N ARG A 15 -11.75 0.65 0.78
CA ARG A 15 -12.93 -0.24 0.68
C ARG A 15 -12.63 -1.71 1.04
N PHE A 16 -11.38 -2.00 1.35
CA PHE A 16 -10.83 -3.26 1.83
C PHE A 16 -10.40 -3.07 3.29
N ASP A 17 -11.37 -3.03 4.20
CA ASP A 17 -11.12 -3.16 5.64
C ASP A 17 -10.96 -4.65 6.03
N ALA A 18 -10.56 -4.92 7.27
CA ALA A 18 -10.33 -6.27 7.75
C ALA A 18 -11.60 -7.15 7.80
N SER A 19 -12.78 -6.54 7.99
CA SER A 19 -14.05 -7.27 8.05
C SER A 19 -14.51 -7.73 6.66
N ALA A 20 -14.37 -6.87 5.65
CA ALA A 20 -14.60 -7.22 4.25
C ALA A 20 -13.61 -8.30 3.76
N ALA A 21 -12.40 -8.32 4.32
CA ALA A 21 -11.42 -9.37 4.03
C ALA A 21 -11.84 -10.74 4.53
N GLU A 22 -12.38 -10.83 5.74
CA GLU A 22 -12.85 -12.08 6.30
C GLU A 22 -14.04 -12.65 5.52
N GLU A 23 -15.02 -11.79 5.18
CA GLU A 23 -16.21 -12.19 4.44
C GLU A 23 -15.86 -12.76 3.05
N THR A 24 -15.02 -12.05 2.30
CA THR A 24 -14.60 -12.47 0.95
C THR A 24 -13.76 -13.76 0.98
N LEU A 25 -12.90 -13.95 1.98
CA LEU A 25 -12.16 -15.21 2.15
C LEU A 25 -13.08 -16.36 2.51
N ARG A 26 -14.08 -16.13 3.38
CA ARG A 26 -15.07 -17.15 3.76
C ARG A 26 -15.92 -17.60 2.57
N GLU A 27 -16.34 -16.65 1.72
CA GLU A 27 -17.07 -16.98 0.50
C GLU A 27 -16.21 -17.82 -0.46
N LEU A 28 -14.93 -17.47 -0.64
CA LEU A 28 -14.01 -18.24 -1.48
C LEU A 28 -13.79 -19.66 -0.94
N ASP A 29 -13.62 -19.81 0.38
CA ASP A 29 -13.48 -21.10 1.04
C ASP A 29 -14.76 -21.95 0.86
N ALA A 30 -15.96 -21.34 0.90
CA ALA A 30 -17.22 -22.01 0.66
C ALA A 30 -17.36 -22.50 -0.80
N GLN A 31 -16.95 -21.68 -1.79
CA GLN A 31 -16.94 -22.08 -3.20
C GLN A 31 -16.00 -23.27 -3.44
N TYR A 32 -14.84 -23.28 -2.78
CA TYR A 32 -13.90 -24.41 -2.86
C TYR A 32 -14.49 -25.68 -2.24
N ALA A 33 -15.06 -25.58 -1.03
CA ALA A 33 -15.70 -26.70 -0.36
C ALA A 33 -16.89 -27.27 -1.15
N ALA A 34 -17.62 -26.42 -1.88
CA ALA A 34 -18.69 -26.81 -2.78
C ALA A 34 -18.21 -27.39 -4.12
N GLY A 35 -16.90 -27.45 -4.36
CA GLY A 35 -16.32 -27.93 -5.63
C GLY A 35 -16.59 -27.01 -6.82
N GLN A 36 -16.94 -25.74 -6.59
CA GLN A 36 -17.24 -24.76 -7.64
C GLN A 36 -15.97 -24.17 -8.26
N ILE A 37 -14.82 -24.36 -7.61
CA ILE A 37 -13.52 -23.90 -8.08
C ILE A 37 -12.47 -24.99 -7.90
N GLU A 38 -11.59 -25.09 -8.89
CA GLU A 38 -10.43 -25.98 -8.87
C GLU A 38 -9.41 -25.54 -7.80
N ALA A 39 -8.65 -26.50 -7.27
CA ALA A 39 -7.65 -26.23 -6.22
C ALA A 39 -6.60 -25.19 -6.64
N HIS A 40 -6.16 -25.22 -7.90
CA HIS A 40 -5.24 -24.23 -8.46
C HIS A 40 -5.87 -22.83 -8.50
N ALA A 41 -7.11 -22.72 -8.96
CA ALA A 41 -7.83 -21.44 -9.02
C ALA A 41 -8.09 -20.87 -7.62
N TYR A 42 -8.40 -21.73 -6.65
CA TYR A 42 -8.55 -21.35 -5.24
C TYR A 42 -7.26 -20.74 -4.68
N PHE A 43 -6.11 -21.38 -4.90
CA PHE A 43 -4.83 -20.90 -4.41
C PHE A 43 -4.48 -19.51 -4.96
N GLU A 44 -4.58 -19.33 -6.27
CA GLU A 44 -4.30 -18.06 -6.95
C GLU A 44 -5.22 -16.92 -6.46
N LYS A 45 -6.52 -17.20 -6.32
CA LYS A 45 -7.50 -16.22 -5.82
C LYS A 45 -7.21 -15.85 -4.37
N LYS A 46 -6.93 -16.82 -3.50
CA LYS A 46 -6.62 -16.58 -2.09
C LYS A 46 -5.35 -15.76 -1.92
N GLN A 47 -4.29 -16.09 -2.66
CA GLN A 47 -3.03 -15.35 -2.64
C GLN A 47 -3.20 -13.90 -3.10
N SER A 48 -3.98 -13.68 -4.17
CA SER A 48 -4.26 -12.35 -4.71
C SER A 48 -5.06 -11.49 -3.73
N LEU A 49 -6.09 -12.07 -3.09
CA LEU A 49 -6.88 -11.40 -2.05
C LEU A 49 -6.01 -11.00 -0.85
N VAL A 50 -5.20 -11.91 -0.32
CA VAL A 50 -4.31 -11.60 0.82
C VAL A 50 -3.34 -10.46 0.48
N ARG A 51 -2.75 -10.45 -0.71
CA ARG A 51 -1.87 -9.36 -1.16
C ARG A 51 -2.61 -8.02 -1.24
N LEU A 52 -3.83 -8.03 -1.77
CA LEU A 52 -4.66 -6.83 -1.88
C LEU A 52 -4.99 -6.29 -0.48
N PHE A 53 -5.43 -7.15 0.44
CA PHE A 53 -5.74 -6.76 1.81
C PHE A 53 -4.53 -6.24 2.56
N LEU A 54 -3.37 -6.89 2.44
CA LEU A 54 -2.13 -6.37 3.01
C LEU A 54 -1.80 -4.98 2.45
N LYS A 55 -1.89 -4.79 1.13
CA LYS A 55 -1.63 -3.49 0.49
C LYS A 55 -2.62 -2.41 0.94
N ALA A 56 -3.87 -2.79 1.18
CA ALA A 56 -4.93 -1.88 1.59
C ALA A 56 -4.87 -1.51 3.09
N THR A 57 -4.49 -2.46 3.94
CA THR A 57 -4.49 -2.32 5.41
C THR A 57 -3.15 -1.86 5.97
N THR A 58 -2.07 -2.09 5.23
CA THR A 58 -0.75 -1.58 5.60
C THR A 58 -0.46 -0.29 4.84
N ASN A 59 0.01 0.73 5.55
CA ASN A 59 0.49 1.96 4.94
C ASN A 59 2.02 1.88 4.87
N PRO A 60 2.62 1.36 3.77
CA PRO A 60 4.06 1.17 3.69
C PRO A 60 4.74 2.54 3.74
N ARG A 61 5.39 2.84 4.88
CA ARG A 61 6.21 4.05 5.00
C ARG A 61 7.43 3.84 4.11
N ARG A 62 7.52 4.60 3.01
CA ARG A 62 8.78 4.72 2.27
C ARG A 62 9.84 5.19 3.28
N ARG A 63 10.82 4.34 3.60
CA ARG A 63 12.04 4.83 4.26
C ARG A 63 12.65 5.81 3.27
N ARG A 64 12.62 7.10 3.64
CA ARG A 64 13.37 8.13 2.92
C ARG A 64 14.82 7.66 2.94
N ARG A 65 15.36 7.30 1.77
CA ARG A 65 16.80 7.11 1.62
C ARG A 65 17.36 8.50 1.86
N GLU A 66 17.90 8.75 3.05
CA GLU A 66 18.77 9.91 3.26
C GLU A 66 19.98 9.65 2.35
N GLU A 67 19.91 10.25 1.16
CA GLU A 67 21.08 10.50 0.34
C GLU A 67 21.88 11.54 1.11
N ASP A 68 22.84 11.02 1.88
CA ASP A 68 23.89 11.77 2.55
C ASP A 68 24.77 12.43 1.48
N TYR A 69 24.25 13.52 0.90
CA TYR A 69 25.08 14.46 0.18
C TYR A 69 25.86 15.24 1.24
N GLY A 70 27.09 14.82 1.48
CA GLY A 70 28.12 15.56 2.21
C GLY A 70 28.36 16.91 1.54
N GLY A 71 27.49 17.87 1.84
CA GLY A 71 27.66 19.27 1.51
C GLY A 71 28.43 19.93 2.63
N GLU A 72 29.77 19.82 2.57
CA GLU A 72 30.66 20.69 3.34
C GLU A 72 30.44 22.14 2.88
N ASN A 73 29.52 22.82 3.56
CA ASN A 73 29.24 24.24 3.37
C ASN A 73 30.34 25.05 4.07
N PHE A 74 31.51 25.19 3.44
CA PHE A 74 32.50 26.19 3.84
C PHE A 74 32.09 27.56 3.28
N GLY A 75 31.35 28.31 4.09
CA GLY A 75 31.02 29.70 3.78
C GLY A 75 30.15 30.33 4.86
N GLY A 76 30.77 31.10 5.77
CA GLY A 76 30.04 31.83 6.80
C GLY A 76 30.95 32.69 7.68
N GLU A 77 31.41 33.81 7.11
CA GLU A 77 32.01 34.94 7.82
C GLU A 77 31.16 35.37 9.02
N ARG A 78 31.81 35.68 10.17
CA ARG A 78 31.30 36.70 11.09
C ARG A 78 32.43 37.56 11.64
N SER A 79 32.21 38.86 11.47
CA SER A 79 33.02 40.02 11.88
C SER A 79 33.12 40.23 13.39
N ALA A 80 34.19 40.94 13.77
CA ALA A 80 34.32 42.03 14.76
C ALA A 80 34.32 41.78 16.30
N GLY A 81 35.27 42.48 16.96
CA GLY A 81 35.39 42.78 18.40
C GLY A 81 36.41 41.87 19.11
N GLU A 82 37.50 42.31 19.75
CA GLU A 82 37.89 43.57 20.41
C GLU A 82 39.41 43.77 20.31
#